data_AF-A0A2L0BF59-F1
#
_entry.id   AF-A0A2L0BF59-F1
#
_cell.length_a   1.000
_cell.length_b   1.000
_cell.length_c   1.000
_cell.angle_alpha   90.00
_cell.angle_beta   90.00
_cell.angle_gamma   90.00
#
_symmetry.space_group_name_H-M   'P 1'
#
loop_
_entity.id
_entity.type
_entity.pdbx_description
1 polymer ?
#
loop_
_entity_poly.entity_id
_entity_poly.type
_entity_poly.pdbx_seq_one_letter_code
_entity_poly.pdbx_strand_id
1 'polypeptide(L)'
;IKDDYGPESRGFVENSYLAGLTPSEFYFHAMGGREGLIDTAVKTAETGYIQRRLIKAMESVMVHYDGTVRNSVGQLIQLRYGEDGLCGEMVEFQTLPTVKLSNDSFERKFKFDPSNERYLKRVFNENIAKELMSSGEVISELEREWEQLQKDREALRQIFPSGESKVVLPCNLQRMIWNVQKIFHINKRAQTDLSPLRVIQGVRELLQKCVIVAGEDRLSKQANENATLLFQCLVRSTLCTKCVSEEFRLTTEAFEWLIGEIETRFQQAQANPGEMVGALAAQSLGEPATQMTLNTFHFAGVSSKNVTLGVPRLKEIINISKKPKAPSLTVFLTGAAAR
;
A
#
# COMPACT_ATOMS: atom_id res chain seq x y z
N ILE A 1 35.56 -43.54 15.50
CA ILE A 1 34.35 -44.12 16.13
C ILE A 1 33.30 -44.22 15.04
N LYS A 2 32.60 -45.34 14.92
CA LYS A 2 31.45 -45.45 14.00
C LYS A 2 30.19 -45.05 14.78
N ASP A 3 29.20 -44.50 14.09
CA ASP A 3 27.92 -44.05 14.68
C ASP A 3 28.05 -42.91 15.71
N ASP A 4 28.91 -41.93 15.42
CA ASP A 4 29.04 -40.72 16.21
C ASP A 4 27.98 -39.68 15.80
N TYR A 5 27.15 -39.26 16.76
CA TYR A 5 26.10 -38.25 16.60
C TYR A 5 26.44 -36.92 17.27
N GLY A 6 27.69 -36.74 17.71
CA GLY A 6 28.19 -35.52 18.29
C GLY A 6 28.08 -34.31 17.35
N PRO A 7 28.07 -33.09 17.90
CA PRO A 7 27.98 -31.88 17.09
C PRO A 7 29.20 -31.72 16.18
N GLU A 8 30.40 -31.99 16.69
CA GLU A 8 31.67 -31.90 15.94
C GLU A 8 31.72 -32.84 14.74
N SER A 9 31.15 -34.05 14.86
CA SER A 9 31.10 -35.04 13.78
C SER A 9 30.02 -34.73 12.74
N ARG A 10 29.13 -33.77 13.00
CA ARG A 10 28.00 -33.36 12.14
C ARG A 10 28.07 -31.93 11.62
N GLY A 11 29.27 -31.34 11.64
CA GLY A 11 29.52 -30.04 11.00
C GLY A 11 29.22 -28.82 11.88
N PHE A 12 29.03 -29.00 13.19
CA PHE A 12 29.13 -27.88 14.11
C PHE A 12 30.58 -27.42 14.22
N VAL A 13 30.78 -26.10 14.14
CA VAL A 13 32.08 -25.46 14.26
C VAL A 13 32.08 -24.66 15.55
N GLU A 14 32.90 -25.07 16.52
CA GLU A 14 33.00 -24.42 17.83
C GLU A 14 33.94 -23.21 17.76
N ASN A 15 35.02 -23.32 16.99
CA ASN A 15 36.03 -22.28 16.90
C ASN A 15 35.61 -21.12 15.99
N SER A 16 36.06 -19.91 16.33
CA SER A 16 35.90 -18.72 15.46
C SER A 16 37.05 -18.60 14.46
N TYR A 17 36.86 -17.81 13.39
CA TYR A 17 37.94 -17.53 12.44
C TYR A 17 39.18 -16.88 13.08
N LEU A 18 39.02 -16.19 14.21
CA LEU A 18 40.12 -15.57 14.94
C LEU A 18 40.98 -16.61 15.69
N ALA A 19 40.33 -17.61 16.29
CA ALA A 19 41.02 -18.70 16.99
C ALA A 19 41.66 -19.70 16.01
N GLY A 20 41.20 -19.71 14.77
CA GLY A 20 41.56 -20.71 13.76
C GLY A 20 40.65 -21.92 13.84
N LEU A 21 40.44 -22.57 12.69
CA LEU A 21 39.59 -23.76 12.58
C LEU A 21 40.44 -25.02 12.62
N THR A 22 39.94 -26.06 13.28
CA THR A 22 40.54 -27.39 13.17
C THR A 22 40.37 -27.94 11.74
N PRO A 23 41.17 -28.93 11.31
CA PRO A 23 41.05 -29.49 9.96
C PRO A 23 39.65 -30.02 9.63
N SER A 24 38.97 -30.64 10.60
CA SER A 24 37.60 -31.16 10.44
C SER A 24 36.58 -30.04 10.29
N GLU A 25 36.65 -29.00 11.14
CA GLU A 25 35.78 -27.82 11.05
C GLU A 25 35.98 -27.06 9.74
N PHE A 26 37.24 -26.90 9.31
CA PHE A 26 37.56 -26.26 8.03
C PHE A 26 36.96 -27.04 6.86
N TYR A 27 37.01 -28.38 6.88
CA TYR A 27 36.41 -29.21 5.85
C TYR A 27 34.88 -29.06 5.81
N PHE A 28 34.19 -29.12 6.95
CA PHE A 28 32.74 -28.91 7.01
C PHE A 28 32.33 -27.50 6.58
N HIS A 29 33.11 -26.49 6.97
CA HIS A 29 32.90 -25.12 6.56
C HIS A 29 33.09 -24.94 5.04
N ALA A 30 34.16 -25.50 4.47
CA ALA A 30 34.42 -25.48 3.04
C ALA A 30 33.33 -26.22 2.24
N MET A 31 32.75 -27.29 2.80
CA MET A 31 31.63 -28.01 2.20
C MET A 31 30.40 -27.09 2.05
N GLY A 32 30.01 -26.36 3.10
CA GLY A 32 28.91 -25.39 3.03
C GLY A 32 29.22 -24.21 2.09
N GLY A 33 30.45 -23.69 2.12
CA GLY A 33 30.89 -22.64 1.19
C GLY A 33 30.83 -23.09 -0.28
N ARG A 34 31.21 -24.33 -0.57
CA ARG A 34 31.13 -24.91 -1.92
C ARG A 34 29.70 -25.05 -2.41
N GLU A 35 28.76 -25.44 -1.56
CA GLU A 35 27.33 -25.48 -1.91
C GLU A 35 26.83 -24.10 -2.32
N GLY A 36 27.13 -23.04 -1.54
CA GLY A 36 26.72 -21.67 -1.86
C GLY A 36 27.34 -21.12 -3.16
N LEU A 37 28.60 -21.44 -3.45
CA LEU A 37 29.25 -21.06 -4.71
C LEU A 37 28.60 -21.74 -5.92
N ILE A 38 28.29 -23.03 -5.81
CA ILE A 38 27.60 -23.78 -6.86
C ILE A 38 26.19 -23.23 -7.08
N ASP A 39 25.45 -22.96 -6.00
CA ASP A 39 24.09 -22.40 -6.06
C ASP A 39 24.08 -21.05 -6.81
N THR A 40 25.05 -20.19 -6.49
CA THR A 40 25.21 -18.89 -7.14
C THR A 40 25.43 -19.04 -8.65
N ALA A 41 26.31 -19.95 -9.07
CA ALA A 41 26.61 -20.18 -10.48
C ALA A 41 25.42 -20.74 -11.27
N VAL A 42 24.68 -21.70 -10.70
CA VAL A 42 23.50 -22.29 -11.34
C VAL A 42 22.36 -21.28 -11.45
N LYS A 43 22.17 -20.46 -10.42
CA LYS A 43 21.09 -19.48 -10.34
C LYS A 43 21.15 -18.45 -11.47
N THR A 44 22.34 -17.93 -11.79
CA THR A 44 22.52 -16.90 -12.83
C THR A 44 21.98 -17.35 -14.20
N ALA A 45 22.18 -18.62 -14.57
CA ALA A 45 21.72 -19.14 -15.86
C ALA A 45 20.18 -19.27 -15.91
N GLU A 46 19.56 -19.79 -14.83
CA GLU A 46 18.11 -19.99 -14.77
C GLU A 46 17.34 -18.66 -14.68
N THR A 47 17.80 -17.70 -13.87
CA THR A 47 17.11 -16.41 -13.72
C THR A 47 17.19 -15.57 -14.99
N GLY A 48 18.32 -15.56 -15.70
CA GLY A 48 18.44 -14.89 -17.00
C GLY A 48 17.50 -15.48 -18.06
N TYR A 49 17.31 -16.80 -18.06
CA TYR A 49 16.35 -17.45 -18.96
C TYR A 49 14.90 -17.07 -18.63
N ILE A 50 14.53 -17.06 -17.34
CA ILE A 50 13.21 -16.61 -16.88
C ILE A 50 12.96 -15.16 -17.29
N GLN A 51 13.94 -14.27 -17.05
CA GLN A 51 13.85 -12.85 -17.42
C GLN A 51 13.56 -12.68 -18.91
N ARG A 52 14.32 -13.34 -19.79
CA ARG A 52 14.11 -13.27 -21.24
C ARG A 52 12.72 -13.73 -21.64
N ARG A 53 12.20 -14.79 -21.02
CA ARG A 53 10.86 -15.31 -21.31
C ARG A 53 9.76 -14.35 -20.89
N LEU A 54 9.89 -13.72 -19.71
CA LEU A 54 8.94 -12.72 -19.23
C LEU A 54 8.88 -11.51 -20.18
N ILE A 55 10.05 -11.01 -20.60
CA ILE A 55 10.13 -9.91 -21.58
C ILE A 55 9.44 -10.32 -22.87
N LYS A 56 9.76 -11.48 -23.45
CA LYS A 56 9.15 -11.93 -24.71
C LYS A 56 7.65 -12.14 -24.63
N ALA A 57 7.11 -12.49 -23.47
CA ALA A 57 5.67 -12.62 -23.29
C ALA A 57 4.96 -11.26 -23.19
N MET A 58 5.61 -10.24 -22.63
CA MET A 58 4.97 -8.97 -22.25
C MET A 58 5.44 -7.76 -23.05
N GLU A 59 6.44 -7.87 -23.93
CA GLU A 59 7.04 -6.75 -24.67
C GLU A 59 6.06 -5.92 -25.52
N SER A 60 4.91 -6.49 -25.88
CA SER A 60 3.90 -5.80 -26.68
C SER A 60 2.81 -5.08 -25.87
N VAL A 61 2.86 -5.16 -24.55
CA VAL A 61 1.84 -4.58 -23.67
C VAL A 61 2.18 -3.13 -23.33
N MET A 62 1.26 -2.22 -23.63
CA MET A 62 1.42 -0.78 -23.43
C MET A 62 0.13 -0.09 -22.97
N VAL A 63 0.27 1.07 -22.36
CA VAL A 63 -0.86 1.96 -22.01
C VAL A 63 -1.26 2.76 -23.25
N HIS A 64 -2.55 2.79 -23.57
CA HIS A 64 -3.11 3.59 -24.64
C HIS A 64 -3.61 4.96 -24.14
N TYR A 65 -3.83 5.89 -25.07
CA TYR A 65 -4.32 7.25 -24.78
C TYR A 65 -5.69 7.31 -24.09
N ASP A 66 -6.47 6.24 -24.18
CA ASP A 66 -7.74 6.11 -23.45
C ASP A 66 -7.57 5.61 -22.01
N GLY A 67 -6.32 5.40 -21.56
CA GLY A 67 -5.94 4.88 -20.24
C GLY A 67 -6.04 3.36 -20.11
N THR A 68 -6.41 2.65 -21.18
CA THR A 68 -6.51 1.18 -21.17
C THR A 68 -5.15 0.53 -21.47
N VAL A 69 -4.95 -0.68 -20.97
CA VAL A 69 -3.74 -1.47 -21.26
C VAL A 69 -4.09 -2.52 -22.31
N ARG A 70 -3.37 -2.52 -23.44
CA ARG A 70 -3.62 -3.44 -24.55
C ARG A 70 -2.32 -4.03 -25.09
N ASN A 71 -2.44 -5.13 -25.83
CA ASN A 71 -1.33 -5.71 -26.57
C ASN A 71 -1.23 -5.14 -28.00
N SER A 72 -0.20 -5.59 -28.74
CA SER A 72 0.02 -5.22 -30.15
C SER A 72 -1.15 -5.51 -31.10
N VAL A 73 -2.02 -6.48 -30.78
CA VAL A 73 -3.20 -6.85 -31.58
C VAL A 73 -4.42 -5.98 -31.22
N GLY A 74 -4.29 -5.10 -30.22
CA GLY A 74 -5.37 -4.25 -29.72
C GLY A 74 -6.33 -4.97 -28.77
N GLN A 75 -5.97 -6.16 -28.29
CA GLN A 75 -6.76 -6.87 -27.27
C GLN A 75 -6.58 -6.17 -25.92
N LEU A 76 -7.71 -5.89 -25.26
CA LEU A 76 -7.76 -5.28 -23.94
C LEU A 76 -7.26 -6.26 -22.87
N ILE A 77 -6.28 -5.85 -22.08
CA ILE A 77 -5.74 -6.61 -20.94
C ILE A 77 -6.28 -6.04 -19.63
N GLN A 78 -6.19 -4.72 -19.43
CA GLN A 78 -6.74 -4.03 -18.27
C GLN A 78 -7.51 -2.77 -18.70
N LEU A 79 -8.59 -2.47 -17.99
CA LEU A 79 -9.36 -1.23 -18.20
C LEU A 79 -8.57 0.01 -17.78
N ARG A 80 -7.79 -0.11 -16.71
CA ARG A 80 -6.87 0.92 -16.21
C ARG A 80 -5.58 0.26 -15.75
N TYR A 81 -4.46 0.92 -16.03
CA TYR A 81 -3.14 0.47 -15.58
C TYR A 81 -3.13 0.33 -14.05
N GLY A 82 -2.70 -0.82 -13.52
CA GLY A 82 -2.65 -1.03 -12.07
C GLY A 82 -4.01 -1.05 -11.35
N GLU A 83 -5.13 -1.11 -12.10
CA GLU A 83 -6.50 -0.97 -11.60
C GLU A 83 -6.85 0.39 -10.95
N ASP A 84 -5.88 1.30 -10.84
CA ASP A 84 -6.04 2.65 -10.33
C ASP A 84 -5.64 3.73 -11.35
N GLY A 85 -4.93 3.40 -12.43
CA GLY A 85 -4.47 4.34 -13.45
C GLY A 85 -3.26 5.17 -13.04
N LEU A 86 -2.51 4.76 -12.01
CA LEU A 86 -1.41 5.53 -11.44
C LEU A 86 -0.04 4.89 -11.70
N CYS A 87 1.00 5.73 -11.81
CA CYS A 87 2.39 5.34 -11.96
C CYS A 87 2.98 4.75 -10.67
N GLY A 88 3.74 3.66 -10.81
CA GLY A 88 4.38 2.98 -9.69
C GLY A 88 5.51 3.79 -9.03
N GLU A 89 6.13 4.77 -9.72
CA GLU A 89 7.21 5.57 -9.12
C GLU A 89 6.70 6.67 -8.17
N MET A 90 5.42 7.05 -8.28
CA MET A 90 4.84 8.19 -7.57
C MET A 90 4.01 7.76 -6.34
N VAL A 91 3.92 6.46 -6.07
CA VAL A 91 3.17 5.90 -4.93
C VAL A 91 4.08 5.61 -3.74
N GLU A 92 3.54 5.75 -2.54
CA GLU A 92 4.28 5.53 -1.29
C GLU A 92 3.47 4.67 -0.32
N PHE A 93 4.18 4.01 0.60
CA PHE A 93 3.54 3.31 1.71
C PHE A 93 2.88 4.30 2.67
N GLN A 94 1.57 4.15 2.84
CA GLN A 94 0.75 4.96 3.73
C GLN A 94 -0.08 4.06 4.64
N THR A 95 -0.64 4.63 5.71
CA THR A 95 -1.49 3.89 6.65
C THR A 95 -2.89 4.47 6.67
N LEU A 96 -3.89 3.65 6.42
CA LEU A 96 -5.29 4.01 6.58
C LEU A 96 -5.65 4.12 8.07
N PRO A 97 -6.08 5.28 8.56
CA PRO A 97 -6.30 5.49 10.00
C PRO A 97 -7.60 4.83 10.51
N THR A 98 -8.52 4.41 9.63
CA THR A 98 -9.89 4.01 9.99
C THR A 98 -10.08 2.51 10.23
N VAL A 99 -9.25 1.65 9.60
CA VAL A 99 -9.47 0.19 9.53
C VAL A 99 -9.38 -0.49 10.90
N LYS A 100 -8.29 -0.23 11.64
CA LYS A 100 -7.94 -0.94 12.89
C LYS A 100 -8.64 -0.42 14.15
N LEU A 101 -9.16 0.80 14.13
CA LEU A 101 -9.71 1.42 15.34
C LEU A 101 -10.93 0.67 15.87
N SER A 102 -11.18 0.75 17.18
CA SER A 102 -12.45 0.33 17.78
C SER A 102 -13.59 1.29 17.38
N ASN A 103 -14.85 0.92 17.61
CA ASN A 103 -15.97 1.80 17.26
C ASN A 103 -15.95 3.10 18.10
N ASP A 104 -15.71 2.99 19.41
CA ASP A 104 -15.61 4.13 20.32
C ASP A 104 -14.39 5.01 20.01
N SER A 105 -13.22 4.42 19.75
CA SER A 105 -12.02 5.21 19.37
C SER A 105 -12.19 5.92 18.02
N PHE A 106 -12.94 5.33 17.08
CA PHE A 106 -13.25 5.95 15.80
C PHE A 106 -14.19 7.15 15.97
N GLU A 107 -15.27 6.99 16.76
CA GLU A 107 -16.18 8.09 17.07
C GLU A 107 -15.44 9.25 17.74
N ARG A 108 -14.64 8.96 18.77
CA ARG A 108 -13.85 10.00 19.44
C ARG A 108 -12.86 10.70 18.53
N LYS A 109 -12.29 10.02 17.53
CA LYS A 109 -11.28 10.63 16.65
C LYS A 109 -11.90 11.44 15.51
N PHE A 110 -12.98 10.97 14.90
CA PHE A 110 -13.50 11.53 13.66
C PHE A 110 -14.83 12.29 13.81
N LYS A 111 -15.66 11.95 14.79
CA LYS A 111 -16.94 12.64 15.01
C LYS A 111 -16.70 14.01 15.62
N PHE A 112 -17.20 15.04 14.96
CA PHE A 112 -17.11 16.42 15.42
C PHE A 112 -18.39 16.81 16.16
N ASP A 113 -18.28 17.18 17.44
CA ASP A 113 -19.42 17.59 18.27
C ASP A 113 -19.48 19.12 18.37
N PRO A 114 -20.41 19.80 17.67
CA PRO A 114 -20.53 21.26 17.70
C PRO A 114 -21.19 21.79 19.00
N SER A 115 -21.77 20.92 19.83
CA SER A 115 -22.51 21.34 21.03
C SER A 115 -21.65 21.89 22.16
N ASN A 116 -20.34 21.64 22.15
CA ASN A 116 -19.44 22.03 23.24
C ASN A 116 -18.79 23.40 22.98
N GLU A 117 -19.42 24.46 23.47
CA GLU A 117 -18.98 25.85 23.26
C GLU A 117 -17.55 26.12 23.78
N ARG A 118 -17.16 25.55 24.93
CA ARG A 118 -15.81 25.73 25.48
C ARG A 118 -14.75 25.10 24.58
N TYR A 119 -15.08 23.96 24.00
CA TYR A 119 -14.21 23.29 23.05
C TYR A 119 -14.09 24.11 21.76
N LEU A 120 -15.20 24.59 21.19
CA LEU A 120 -15.19 25.42 19.98
C LEU A 120 -14.36 26.69 20.15
N LYS A 121 -14.53 27.41 21.28
CA LYS A 121 -13.74 28.62 21.59
C LYS A 121 -12.25 28.35 21.78
N ARG A 122 -11.85 27.11 22.09
CA ARG A 122 -10.43 26.73 22.18
C ARG A 122 -9.85 26.40 20.80
N VAL A 123 -10.67 25.92 19.87
CA VAL A 123 -10.21 25.49 18.55
C VAL A 123 -10.28 26.62 17.53
N PHE A 124 -11.41 27.31 17.46
CA PHE A 124 -11.73 28.28 16.43
C PHE A 124 -11.74 29.71 16.97
N ASN A 125 -11.62 30.66 16.05
CA ASN A 125 -11.86 32.07 16.32
C ASN A 125 -13.33 32.30 16.72
N GLU A 126 -13.59 33.38 17.48
CA GLU A 126 -14.93 33.68 18.01
C GLU A 126 -16.01 33.82 16.92
N ASN A 127 -15.65 34.35 15.76
CA ASN A 127 -16.57 34.52 14.64
C ASN A 127 -17.08 33.17 14.12
N ILE A 128 -16.17 32.23 13.91
CA ILE A 128 -16.47 30.88 13.40
C ILE A 128 -17.20 30.08 14.47
N ALA A 129 -16.82 30.21 15.74
CA ALA A 129 -17.50 29.53 16.83
C ALA A 129 -18.98 29.95 16.92
N LYS A 130 -19.30 31.25 16.71
CA LYS A 130 -20.68 31.75 16.67
C LYS A 130 -21.43 31.23 15.44
N GLU A 131 -20.78 31.18 14.28
CA GLU A 131 -21.35 30.64 13.05
C GLU A 131 -21.73 29.15 13.21
N LEU A 132 -20.84 28.35 13.79
CA LEU A 132 -21.08 26.92 14.05
C LEU A 132 -22.26 26.65 14.99
N MET A 133 -22.50 27.53 15.96
CA MET A 133 -23.62 27.39 16.90
C MET A 133 -24.94 27.91 16.34
N SER A 134 -24.90 28.85 15.39
CA SER A 134 -26.10 29.49 14.84
C SER A 134 -26.59 28.86 13.53
N SER A 135 -25.70 28.29 12.73
CA SER A 135 -26.03 27.71 11.44
C SER A 135 -26.38 26.23 11.53
N GLY A 136 -27.66 25.90 11.37
CA GLY A 136 -28.12 24.51 11.25
C GLY A 136 -27.62 23.80 9.98
N GLU A 137 -27.23 24.55 8.95
CA GLU A 137 -26.67 24.00 7.71
C GLU A 137 -25.31 23.33 7.96
N VAL A 138 -24.44 23.97 8.74
CA VAL A 138 -23.12 23.43 9.05
C VAL A 138 -23.23 22.14 9.85
N ILE A 139 -24.19 22.06 10.78
CA ILE A 139 -24.47 20.84 11.55
C ILE A 139 -24.92 19.71 10.62
N SER A 140 -25.79 20.00 9.64
CA SER A 140 -26.22 19.00 8.67
C SER A 140 -25.07 18.48 7.81
N GLU A 141 -24.16 19.36 7.37
CA GLU A 141 -23.01 18.96 6.55
C GLU A 141 -21.97 18.15 7.34
N LEU A 142 -21.76 18.46 8.62
CA LEU A 142 -20.91 17.69 9.53
C LEU A 142 -21.46 16.28 9.77
N GLU A 143 -22.78 16.14 9.93
CA GLU A 143 -23.41 14.82 10.08
C GLU A 143 -23.27 14.00 8.78
N ARG A 144 -23.42 14.62 7.60
CA ARG A 144 -23.18 13.95 6.32
C ARG A 144 -21.73 13.49 6.16
N GLU A 145 -20.75 14.31 6.57
CA GLU A 145 -19.34 13.92 6.59
C GLU A 145 -19.13 12.68 7.47
N TRP A 146 -19.72 12.67 8.67
CA TRP A 146 -19.65 11.54 9.59
C TRP A 146 -20.28 10.26 9.02
N GLU A 147 -21.49 10.35 8.46
CA GLU A 147 -22.15 9.21 7.80
C GLU A 147 -21.30 8.65 6.64
N GLN A 148 -20.66 9.52 5.85
CA GLN A 148 -19.78 9.09 4.77
C GLN A 148 -18.55 8.36 5.30
N LEU A 149 -17.91 8.86 6.35
CA LEU A 149 -16.75 8.21 6.98
C LEU A 149 -17.12 6.84 7.58
N GLN A 150 -18.35 6.69 8.10
CA GLN A 150 -18.86 5.40 8.56
C GLN A 150 -19.02 4.40 7.41
N LYS A 151 -19.62 4.82 6.29
CA LYS A 151 -19.76 3.99 5.07
C LYS A 151 -18.41 3.58 4.50
N ASP A 152 -17.48 4.54 4.39
CA ASP A 152 -16.12 4.31 3.90
C ASP A 152 -15.39 3.29 4.78
N ARG A 153 -15.56 3.38 6.11
CA ARG A 153 -14.96 2.41 7.05
C ARG A 153 -15.54 1.01 6.90
N GLU A 154 -16.84 0.88 6.72
CA GLU A 154 -17.47 -0.43 6.49
C GLU A 154 -16.97 -1.06 5.20
N ALA A 155 -16.92 -0.29 4.11
CA ALA A 155 -16.35 -0.73 2.84
C ALA A 155 -14.88 -1.15 3.00
N LEU A 156 -14.06 -0.35 3.68
CA LEU A 156 -12.65 -0.69 3.91
C LEU A 156 -12.46 -1.97 4.72
N ARG A 157 -13.34 -2.27 5.69
CA ARG A 157 -13.29 -3.53 6.45
C ARG A 157 -13.70 -4.74 5.63
N GLN A 158 -14.58 -4.55 4.64
CA GLN A 158 -14.92 -5.60 3.68
C GLN A 158 -13.76 -5.83 2.69
N ILE A 159 -13.09 -4.76 2.25
CA ILE A 159 -11.93 -4.83 1.35
C ILE A 159 -10.71 -5.44 2.05
N PHE A 160 -10.45 -5.08 3.31
CA PHE A 160 -9.32 -5.55 4.11
C PHE A 160 -9.77 -6.42 5.31
N PRO A 161 -10.23 -7.66 5.09
CA PRO A 161 -10.74 -8.52 6.15
C PRO A 161 -9.67 -8.96 7.15
N SER A 162 -8.40 -8.95 6.76
CA SER A 162 -7.25 -9.23 7.63
C SER A 162 -6.94 -8.10 8.62
N GLY A 163 -7.53 -6.92 8.44
CA GLY A 163 -7.22 -5.72 9.22
C GLY A 163 -5.88 -5.08 8.88
N GLU A 164 -5.29 -5.42 7.72
CA GLU A 164 -4.10 -4.74 7.23
C GLU A 164 -4.42 -3.28 6.89
N SER A 165 -3.68 -2.37 7.52
CA SER A 165 -3.90 -0.92 7.39
C SER A 165 -2.88 -0.23 6.50
N LYS A 166 -1.83 -0.96 6.08
CA LYS A 166 -0.78 -0.41 5.23
C LYS A 166 -1.23 -0.55 3.78
N VAL A 167 -1.21 0.54 3.05
CA VAL A 167 -1.59 0.63 1.64
C VAL A 167 -0.53 1.38 0.87
N VAL A 168 -0.51 1.20 -0.45
CA VAL A 168 0.36 1.94 -1.36
C VAL A 168 -0.53 2.91 -2.13
N LEU A 169 -0.34 4.21 -1.92
CA LEU A 169 -1.16 5.26 -2.51
C LEU A 169 -0.29 6.46 -2.89
N PRO A 170 -0.66 7.23 -3.91
CA PRO A 170 0.04 8.46 -4.27
C PRO A 170 -0.15 9.52 -3.18
N CYS A 171 0.66 10.58 -3.22
CA CYS A 171 0.54 11.74 -2.34
C CYS A 171 0.56 11.38 -0.85
N ASN A 172 1.75 11.37 -0.25
CA ASN A 172 1.89 11.12 1.19
C ASN A 172 1.31 12.27 2.02
N LEU A 173 0.02 12.15 2.39
CA LEU A 173 -0.76 13.23 2.98
C LEU A 173 -0.16 13.70 4.32
N GLN A 174 0.36 12.78 5.14
CA GLN A 174 0.98 13.12 6.42
C GLN A 174 2.21 14.02 6.23
N ARG A 175 3.07 13.68 5.26
CA ARG A 175 4.26 14.47 4.94
C ARG A 175 3.89 15.82 4.34
N MET A 176 2.89 15.85 3.46
CA MET A 176 2.41 17.10 2.86
C MET A 176 1.85 18.06 3.91
N ILE A 177 1.01 17.56 4.82
CA ILE A 177 0.48 18.35 5.95
C ILE A 177 1.62 18.88 6.83
N TRP A 178 2.63 18.06 7.11
CA TRP A 178 3.80 18.49 7.89
C TRP A 178 4.60 19.58 7.17
N ASN A 179 4.80 19.47 5.86
CA ASN A 179 5.47 20.49 5.05
C ASN A 179 4.68 21.82 5.10
N VAL A 180 3.36 21.77 4.97
CA VAL A 180 2.48 22.94 5.08
C VAL A 180 2.61 23.61 6.44
N GLN A 181 2.60 22.83 7.53
CA GLN A 181 2.81 23.37 8.87
C GLN A 181 4.15 24.10 9.02
N LYS A 182 5.18 23.67 8.28
CA LYS A 182 6.50 24.31 8.28
C LYS A 182 6.55 25.57 7.42
N ILE A 183 5.97 25.55 6.22
CA ILE A 183 5.94 26.69 5.29
C ILE A 183 5.18 27.86 5.89
N PHE A 184 4.00 27.61 6.47
CA PHE A 184 3.14 28.63 7.05
C PHE A 184 3.41 28.90 8.54
N HIS A 185 4.46 28.29 9.11
CA HIS A 185 4.84 28.44 10.52
C HIS A 185 3.67 28.26 11.52
N ILE A 186 2.88 27.20 11.30
CA ILE A 186 1.62 26.98 12.03
C ILE A 186 1.89 26.68 13.51
N ASN A 187 1.27 27.46 14.40
CA ASN A 187 1.31 27.22 15.82
C ASN A 187 0.12 26.34 16.26
N LYS A 188 0.41 25.10 16.69
CA LYS A 188 -0.63 24.15 17.14
C LYS A 188 -1.40 24.60 18.39
N ARG A 189 -0.92 25.62 19.11
CA ARG A 189 -1.61 26.18 20.29
C ARG A 189 -2.54 27.34 19.95
N ALA A 190 -2.42 27.89 18.74
CA ALA A 190 -3.27 28.99 18.30
C ALA A 190 -4.67 28.49 17.88
N GLN A 191 -5.62 29.41 17.85
CA GLN A 191 -6.92 29.18 17.23
C GLN A 191 -6.79 29.17 15.70
N THR A 192 -7.63 28.37 15.04
CA THR A 192 -7.74 28.34 13.58
C THR A 192 -8.83 29.29 13.08
N ASP A 193 -8.55 29.92 11.95
CA ASP A 193 -9.45 30.72 11.12
C ASP A 193 -10.20 29.89 10.06
N LEU A 194 -9.93 28.59 9.97
CA LEU A 194 -10.52 27.72 8.95
C LEU A 194 -11.94 27.29 9.35
N SER A 195 -12.92 27.66 8.53
CA SER A 195 -14.31 27.23 8.70
C SER A 195 -14.48 25.75 8.34
N PRO A 196 -15.16 24.94 9.18
CA PRO A 196 -15.52 23.55 8.86
C PRO A 196 -16.22 23.35 7.51
N LEU A 197 -17.10 24.27 7.13
CA LEU A 197 -17.79 24.22 5.84
C LEU A 197 -16.79 24.26 4.68
N ARG A 198 -15.76 25.11 4.80
CA ARG A 198 -14.72 25.26 3.78
C ARG A 198 -13.87 23.99 3.64
N VAL A 199 -13.62 23.27 4.75
CA VAL A 199 -12.93 21.98 4.71
C VAL A 199 -13.73 20.95 3.93
N ILE A 200 -15.02 20.79 4.26
CA ILE A 200 -15.91 19.83 3.60
C ILE A 200 -16.03 20.14 2.10
N GLN A 201 -16.25 21.41 1.76
CA GLN A 201 -16.34 21.85 0.36
C GLN A 201 -15.02 21.64 -0.38
N GLY A 202 -13.89 22.06 0.20
CA GLY A 202 -12.57 21.90 -0.42
C GLY A 202 -12.18 20.44 -0.65
N VAL A 203 -12.50 19.54 0.28
CA VAL A 203 -12.30 18.10 0.08
C VAL A 203 -13.21 17.56 -1.02
N ARG A 204 -14.49 17.95 -1.07
CA ARG A 204 -15.40 17.53 -2.14
C ARG A 204 -14.93 18.00 -3.51
N GLU A 205 -14.53 19.27 -3.63
CA GLU A 205 -13.99 19.86 -4.85
C GLU A 205 -12.70 19.14 -5.30
N LEU A 206 -11.78 18.86 -4.37
CA LEU A 206 -10.57 18.10 -4.65
C LEU A 206 -10.90 16.71 -5.23
N LEU A 207 -11.78 15.97 -4.57
CA LEU A 207 -12.14 14.62 -5.01
C LEU A 207 -12.87 14.59 -6.35
N GLN A 208 -13.64 15.64 -6.67
CA GLN A 208 -14.26 15.79 -8.00
C GLN A 208 -13.22 16.02 -9.10
N LYS A 209 -12.13 16.71 -8.80
CA LYS A 209 -11.03 16.95 -9.74
C LYS A 209 -10.08 15.76 -9.91
N CYS A 210 -10.07 14.82 -8.97
CA CYS A 210 -9.33 13.57 -9.06
C CYS A 210 -10.01 12.59 -10.05
N VAL A 211 -9.87 12.87 -11.34
CA VAL A 211 -10.45 12.06 -12.43
C VAL A 211 -9.38 11.18 -13.08
N ILE A 212 -9.67 9.89 -13.16
CA ILE A 212 -8.88 8.83 -13.80
C ILE A 212 -9.63 8.27 -15.02
N VAL A 213 -10.95 8.13 -14.90
CA VAL A 213 -11.82 7.74 -16.02
C VAL A 213 -12.57 8.97 -16.50
N ALA A 214 -12.12 9.53 -17.64
CA ALA A 214 -12.82 10.63 -18.28
C ALA A 214 -14.16 10.15 -18.88
N GLY A 215 -15.24 10.86 -18.56
CA GLY A 215 -16.56 10.61 -19.13
C GLY A 215 -17.69 11.14 -18.24
N GLU A 216 -18.73 11.70 -18.87
CA GLU A 216 -19.91 12.24 -18.17
C GLU A 216 -21.04 11.22 -17.99
N ASP A 217 -20.94 10.09 -18.69
CA ASP A 217 -21.92 9.01 -18.63
C ASP A 217 -21.88 8.28 -17.28
N ARG A 218 -23.00 7.63 -16.97
CA ARG A 218 -23.19 6.94 -15.68
C ARG A 218 -22.12 5.87 -15.44
N LEU A 219 -21.66 5.19 -16.49
CA LEU A 219 -20.73 4.08 -16.37
C LEU A 219 -19.31 4.60 -16.10
N SER A 220 -18.87 5.65 -16.80
CA SER A 220 -17.58 6.30 -16.54
C SER A 220 -17.49 6.89 -15.13
N LYS A 221 -18.57 7.52 -14.64
CA LYS A 221 -18.62 8.05 -13.26
C LYS A 221 -18.45 6.94 -12.22
N GLN A 222 -19.19 5.83 -12.39
CA GLN A 222 -19.05 4.66 -11.51
C GLN A 222 -17.64 4.06 -11.57
N ALA A 223 -17.05 3.97 -12.78
CA ALA A 223 -15.70 3.46 -12.95
C ALA A 223 -14.66 4.37 -12.27
N ASN A 224 -14.81 5.69 -12.35
CA ASN A 224 -13.94 6.64 -11.67
C ASN A 224 -14.04 6.53 -10.15
N GLU A 225 -15.27 6.42 -9.61
CA GLU A 225 -15.50 6.23 -8.18
C GLU A 225 -14.81 4.96 -7.68
N ASN A 226 -14.90 3.86 -8.42
CA ASN A 226 -14.25 2.60 -8.06
C ASN A 226 -12.72 2.70 -8.11
N ALA A 227 -12.16 3.29 -9.18
CA ALA A 227 -10.71 3.43 -9.35
C ALA A 227 -10.07 4.33 -8.27
N THR A 228 -10.80 5.36 -7.82
CA THR A 228 -10.31 6.31 -6.81
C THR A 228 -10.73 5.98 -5.39
N LEU A 229 -11.54 4.92 -5.16
CA LEU A 229 -12.19 4.64 -3.88
C LEU A 229 -11.23 4.66 -2.69
N LEU A 230 -10.10 3.94 -2.79
CA LEU A 230 -9.11 3.87 -1.72
C LEU A 230 -8.46 5.23 -1.43
N PHE A 231 -8.16 5.99 -2.48
CA PHE A 231 -7.61 7.34 -2.36
C PHE A 231 -8.61 8.31 -1.73
N GLN A 232 -9.88 8.26 -2.17
CA GLN A 232 -10.96 9.07 -1.59
C GLN A 232 -11.12 8.79 -0.09
N CYS A 233 -11.15 7.52 0.31
CA CYS A 233 -11.22 7.13 1.71
C CYS A 233 -10.02 7.64 2.53
N LEU A 234 -8.81 7.59 1.97
CA LEU A 234 -7.61 8.12 2.62
C LEU A 234 -7.69 9.65 2.80
N VAL A 235 -8.09 10.38 1.75
CA VAL A 235 -8.21 11.84 1.78
C VAL A 235 -9.28 12.26 2.79
N ARG A 236 -10.49 11.67 2.74
CA ARG A 236 -11.59 12.01 3.68
C ARG A 236 -11.21 11.70 5.12
N SER A 237 -10.59 10.56 5.37
CA SER A 237 -10.18 10.20 6.73
C SER A 237 -9.02 11.05 7.24
N THR A 238 -8.09 11.47 6.39
CA THR A 238 -6.97 12.30 6.82
C THR A 238 -7.36 13.76 6.96
N LEU A 239 -8.07 14.32 5.98
CA LEU A 239 -8.53 15.71 5.94
C LEU A 239 -9.93 15.89 6.55
N CYS A 240 -10.29 15.04 7.52
CA CYS A 240 -11.56 15.17 8.23
C CYS A 240 -11.62 16.50 8.98
N THR A 241 -12.80 17.14 9.07
CA THR A 241 -12.96 18.45 9.70
C THR A 241 -12.32 18.50 11.10
N LYS A 242 -12.57 17.47 11.91
CA LYS A 242 -12.00 17.34 13.26
C LYS A 242 -10.48 17.22 13.25
N CYS A 243 -9.93 16.41 12.36
CA CYS A 243 -8.50 16.16 12.20
C CYS A 243 -7.75 17.43 11.80
N VAL A 244 -8.29 18.14 10.81
CA VAL A 244 -7.74 19.39 10.28
C VAL A 244 -7.75 20.48 11.34
N SER A 245 -8.85 20.61 12.08
CA SER A 245 -9.05 21.66 13.07
C SER A 245 -8.31 21.38 14.38
N GLU A 246 -8.33 20.13 14.88
CA GLU A 246 -7.73 19.79 16.18
C GLU A 246 -6.25 19.40 16.09
N GLU A 247 -5.92 18.41 15.25
CA GLU A 247 -4.59 17.79 15.19
C GLU A 247 -3.62 18.65 14.37
N PHE A 248 -4.08 19.15 13.21
CA PHE A 248 -3.23 19.86 12.26
C PHE A 248 -3.26 21.37 12.42
N ARG A 249 -4.36 21.94 12.91
CA ARG A 249 -4.54 23.37 13.17
C ARG A 249 -4.25 24.22 11.92
N LEU A 250 -4.70 23.76 10.76
CA LEU A 250 -4.45 24.46 9.49
C LEU A 250 -5.22 25.77 9.44
N THR A 251 -4.62 26.79 8.82
CA THR A 251 -5.30 28.05 8.49
C THR A 251 -6.00 27.95 7.14
N THR A 252 -6.83 28.93 6.78
CA THR A 252 -7.52 28.94 5.48
C THR A 252 -6.53 28.91 4.32
N GLU A 253 -5.52 29.78 4.35
CA GLU A 253 -4.48 29.85 3.31
C GLU A 253 -3.66 28.56 3.21
N ALA A 254 -3.30 27.98 4.35
CA ALA A 254 -2.54 26.74 4.41
C ALA A 254 -3.34 25.54 3.87
N PHE A 255 -4.65 25.51 4.13
CA PHE A 255 -5.54 24.47 3.63
C PHE A 255 -5.74 24.58 2.11
N GLU A 256 -5.96 25.77 1.57
CA GLU A 256 -6.11 25.97 0.12
C GLU A 256 -4.84 25.60 -0.64
N TRP A 257 -3.68 25.97 -0.09
CA TRP A 257 -2.39 25.55 -0.64
C TRP A 257 -2.24 24.01 -0.62
N LEU A 258 -2.61 23.36 0.49
CA LEU A 258 -2.54 21.91 0.62
C LEU A 258 -3.41 21.19 -0.42
N ILE A 259 -4.64 21.66 -0.63
CA ILE A 259 -5.57 21.09 -1.62
C ILE A 259 -4.99 21.21 -3.04
N GLY A 260 -4.44 22.38 -3.40
CA GLY A 260 -3.81 22.59 -4.70
C GLY A 260 -2.58 21.72 -4.94
N GLU A 261 -1.74 21.52 -3.91
CA GLU A 261 -0.59 20.63 -4.00
C GLU A 261 -1.02 19.16 -4.14
N ILE A 262 -2.05 18.71 -3.42
CA ILE A 262 -2.58 17.33 -3.56
C ILE A 262 -3.12 17.11 -4.97
N GLU A 263 -3.89 18.07 -5.51
CA GLU A 263 -4.40 18.02 -6.88
C GLU A 263 -3.26 17.87 -7.90
N THR A 264 -2.25 18.74 -7.80
CA THR A 264 -1.10 18.75 -8.72
C THR A 264 -0.31 17.44 -8.65
N ARG A 265 -0.04 16.95 -7.44
CA ARG A 265 0.69 15.68 -7.22
C ARG A 265 -0.09 14.47 -7.71
N PHE A 266 -1.41 14.47 -7.54
CA PHE A 266 -2.27 13.40 -8.03
C PHE A 266 -2.28 13.35 -9.56
N GLN A 267 -2.38 14.50 -10.23
CA GLN A 267 -2.29 14.57 -11.70
C GLN A 267 -0.93 14.11 -12.22
N GLN A 268 0.17 14.48 -11.55
CA GLN A 268 1.51 14.00 -11.89
C GLN A 268 1.70 12.50 -11.68
N ALA A 269 0.90 11.87 -10.81
CA ALA A 269 0.96 10.44 -10.55
C ALA A 269 0.20 9.59 -11.58
N GLN A 270 -0.50 10.19 -12.54
CA GLN A 270 -1.23 9.43 -13.57
C GLN A 270 -0.28 8.72 -14.53
N ALA A 271 -0.67 7.52 -14.95
CA ALA A 271 0.07 6.74 -15.93
C ALA A 271 0.17 7.46 -17.29
N ASN A 272 1.40 7.59 -17.82
CA ASN A 272 1.60 8.24 -19.09
C ASN A 272 1.15 7.34 -20.25
N PRO A 273 0.31 7.82 -21.17
CA PRO A 273 -0.02 7.07 -22.38
C PRO A 273 1.21 6.79 -23.24
N GLY A 274 1.24 5.61 -23.85
CA GLY A 274 2.37 5.14 -24.68
C GLY A 274 3.47 4.45 -23.89
N GLU A 275 3.35 4.37 -22.56
CA GLU A 275 4.33 3.68 -21.73
C GLU A 275 4.30 2.15 -21.96
N MET A 276 5.48 1.58 -22.17
CA MET A 276 5.68 0.14 -22.43
C MET A 276 5.66 -0.68 -21.13
N VAL A 277 4.52 -0.69 -20.46
CA VAL A 277 4.34 -1.26 -19.12
C VAL A 277 4.63 -2.76 -19.04
N GLY A 278 4.49 -3.51 -20.13
CA GLY A 278 4.79 -4.94 -20.12
C GLY A 278 6.28 -5.25 -19.96
N ALA A 279 7.16 -4.44 -20.56
CA ALA A 279 8.60 -4.59 -20.40
C ALA A 279 9.03 -4.19 -18.97
N LEU A 280 8.45 -3.12 -18.43
CA LEU A 280 8.68 -2.68 -17.05
C LEU A 280 8.25 -3.77 -16.06
N ALA A 281 7.02 -4.28 -16.18
CA ALA A 281 6.51 -5.35 -15.33
C ALA A 281 7.37 -6.63 -15.41
N ALA A 282 7.87 -7.00 -16.60
CA ALA A 282 8.78 -8.13 -16.77
C ALA A 282 10.08 -7.95 -15.97
N GLN A 283 10.66 -6.75 -16.01
CA GLN A 283 11.88 -6.43 -15.28
C GLN A 283 11.64 -6.36 -13.77
N SER A 284 10.58 -5.70 -13.33
CA SER A 284 10.21 -5.60 -11.91
C SER A 284 9.93 -6.95 -11.28
N LEU A 285 9.44 -7.94 -12.04
CA LEU A 285 9.24 -9.30 -11.55
C LEU A 285 10.54 -10.11 -11.53
N GLY A 286 11.38 -9.98 -12.55
CA GLY A 286 12.55 -10.86 -12.69
C GLY A 286 13.82 -10.36 -12.00
N GLU A 287 13.97 -9.06 -11.71
CA GLU A 287 15.08 -8.57 -10.87
C GLU A 287 15.05 -9.21 -9.46
N PRO A 288 13.92 -9.22 -8.72
CA PRO A 288 13.85 -9.90 -7.43
C PRO A 288 14.10 -11.40 -7.52
N ALA A 289 13.75 -12.04 -8.65
CA ALA A 289 14.03 -13.45 -8.87
C ALA A 289 15.54 -13.76 -8.87
N THR A 290 16.40 -12.79 -9.25
CA THR A 290 17.86 -12.89 -9.11
C THR A 290 18.33 -12.85 -7.67
N GLN A 291 17.50 -12.41 -6.72
CA GLN A 291 17.79 -12.38 -5.29
C GLN A 291 17.21 -13.60 -4.56
N MET A 292 16.09 -14.18 -5.04
CA MET A 292 15.47 -15.37 -4.45
C MET A 292 16.42 -16.59 -4.42
N THR A 293 16.49 -17.31 -3.30
CA THR A 293 17.31 -18.53 -3.22
C THR A 293 16.76 -19.63 -4.14
N LEU A 294 17.63 -20.51 -4.65
CA LEU A 294 17.18 -21.68 -5.44
C LEU A 294 16.42 -22.68 -4.56
N ASN A 295 16.78 -22.81 -3.28
CA ASN A 295 16.04 -23.54 -2.27
C ASN A 295 15.99 -22.70 -0.97
N THR A 296 14.82 -22.62 -0.33
CA THR A 296 14.67 -21.92 0.96
C THR A 296 14.41 -22.98 2.03
N PHE A 297 15.46 -23.47 2.70
CA PHE A 297 15.34 -24.41 3.82
C PHE A 297 15.25 -23.71 5.19
N HIS A 298 15.23 -22.36 5.20
CA HIS A 298 15.37 -21.56 6.42
C HIS A 298 14.07 -20.87 6.87
N PHE A 299 12.95 -21.59 6.88
CA PHE A 299 11.82 -21.17 7.72
C PHE A 299 11.82 -22.01 9.00
N ALA A 300 12.59 -21.56 9.99
CA ALA A 300 12.53 -22.14 11.33
C ALA A 300 11.12 -21.88 11.91
N GLY A 301 10.43 -22.94 12.34
CA GLY A 301 9.19 -22.83 13.11
C GLY A 301 7.88 -23.13 12.37
N VAL A 302 7.90 -23.52 11.09
CA VAL A 302 6.70 -24.05 10.39
C VAL A 302 6.98 -25.50 10.00
N SER A 303 6.00 -26.37 10.25
CA SER A 303 6.02 -27.85 10.16
C SER A 303 6.90 -28.48 9.06
N SER A 304 7.29 -29.74 9.27
CA SER A 304 8.12 -30.67 8.46
C SER A 304 7.78 -30.86 6.96
N LYS A 305 6.98 -29.99 6.36
CA LYS A 305 6.58 -30.01 4.95
C LYS A 305 7.48 -29.11 4.13
N ASN A 306 8.30 -29.73 3.27
CA ASN A 306 9.07 -29.04 2.23
C ASN A 306 8.12 -28.45 1.18
N VAL A 307 7.75 -27.18 1.33
CA VAL A 307 7.05 -26.43 0.28
C VAL A 307 8.08 -25.98 -0.76
N THR A 308 7.78 -26.14 -2.05
CA THR A 308 8.64 -25.62 -3.11
C THR A 308 8.56 -24.09 -3.12
N LEU A 309 9.68 -23.43 -2.82
CA LEU A 309 9.84 -21.97 -2.80
C LEU A 309 10.92 -21.55 -3.79
N GLY A 310 11.17 -20.25 -3.91
CA GLY A 310 12.27 -19.73 -4.72
C GLY A 310 12.03 -19.82 -6.23
N VAL A 311 13.14 -19.86 -6.98
CA VAL A 311 13.15 -19.95 -8.44
C VAL A 311 12.44 -21.21 -8.98
N PRO A 312 12.55 -22.41 -8.36
CA PRO A 312 11.82 -23.59 -8.80
C PRO A 312 10.31 -23.39 -8.80
N ARG A 313 9.77 -22.68 -7.79
CA ARG A 313 8.34 -22.39 -7.71
C ARG A 313 7.91 -21.42 -8.80
N LEU A 314 8.70 -20.37 -9.04
CA LEU A 314 8.45 -19.41 -10.11
C LEU A 314 8.40 -20.11 -11.48
N LYS A 315 9.32 -21.06 -11.73
CA LYS A 315 9.36 -21.87 -12.96
C LYS A 315 8.12 -22.74 -13.12
N GLU A 316 7.64 -23.38 -12.04
CA GLU A 316 6.39 -24.17 -12.07
C GLU A 316 5.17 -23.32 -12.41
N ILE A 317 5.07 -22.12 -11.84
CA ILE A 317 3.95 -21.19 -12.07
C ILE A 317 3.97 -20.68 -13.51
N ILE A 318 5.11 -20.16 -13.98
CA ILE A 318 5.24 -19.61 -15.34
C ILE A 318 5.01 -20.67 -16.42
N ASN A 319 5.41 -21.93 -16.17
CA ASN A 319 5.21 -23.03 -17.13
C ASN A 319 3.86 -23.72 -17.01
N ILE A 320 3.05 -23.39 -16.00
CA ILE A 320 1.77 -24.06 -15.73
C ILE A 320 1.98 -25.59 -15.67
N SER A 321 2.94 -26.02 -14.85
CA SER A 321 3.33 -27.43 -14.74
C SER A 321 2.16 -28.30 -14.24
N LYS A 322 1.78 -29.34 -14.99
CA LYS A 322 0.68 -30.27 -14.62
C LYS A 322 0.94 -31.07 -13.34
N LYS A 323 2.21 -31.31 -12.99
CA LYS A 323 2.64 -32.08 -11.81
C LYS A 323 3.58 -31.23 -10.95
N PRO A 324 3.08 -30.39 -10.03
CA PRO A 324 3.93 -29.61 -9.13
C PRO A 324 4.65 -30.54 -8.15
N LYS A 325 5.87 -30.19 -7.72
CA LYS A 325 6.68 -31.04 -6.84
C LYS A 325 6.09 -31.25 -5.45
N ALA A 326 5.49 -30.20 -4.88
CA ALA A 326 4.92 -30.21 -3.53
C ALA A 326 3.48 -29.70 -3.54
N PRO A 327 2.48 -30.52 -3.96
CA PRO A 327 1.08 -30.14 -3.87
C PRO A 327 0.64 -30.07 -2.41
N SER A 328 -0.04 -28.98 -2.04
CA SER A 328 -0.55 -28.75 -0.69
C SER A 328 -1.98 -28.23 -0.72
N LEU A 329 -2.76 -28.58 0.30
CA LEU A 329 -4.11 -28.07 0.50
C LEU A 329 -4.27 -27.64 1.97
N THR A 330 -4.74 -26.42 2.18
CA THR A 330 -5.06 -25.88 3.50
C THR A 330 -6.57 -26.00 3.72
N VAL A 331 -6.99 -26.85 4.66
CA VAL A 331 -8.40 -27.01 5.04
C VAL A 331 -8.68 -26.13 6.24
N PHE A 332 -9.58 -25.16 6.09
CA PHE A 332 -10.12 -24.39 7.21
C PHE A 332 -11.33 -25.11 7.78
N LEU A 333 -11.34 -25.32 9.10
CA LEU A 333 -12.47 -25.89 9.81
C LEU A 333 -13.45 -24.78 10.22
N THR A 334 -14.72 -25.13 10.42
CA THR A 334 -15.77 -24.20 10.87
C THR A 334 -16.45 -24.73 12.14
N GLY A 335 -17.00 -23.83 12.96
CA GLY A 335 -17.78 -24.19 14.15
C GLY A 335 -16.92 -24.69 15.31
N ALA A 336 -17.44 -25.66 16.08
CA ALA A 336 -16.74 -26.23 17.24
C ALA A 336 -15.42 -26.92 16.87
N ALA A 337 -15.31 -27.46 15.65
CA ALA A 337 -14.11 -28.13 15.16
C ALA A 337 -12.93 -27.16 14.87
N ALA A 338 -13.18 -25.85 14.86
CA ALA A 338 -12.18 -24.81 14.61
C ALA A 338 -11.70 -24.10 15.90
N ARG A 339 -12.26 -24.44 17.07
CA ARG A 339 -11.92 -23.84 18.36
C ARG A 339 -10.74 -24.52 19.03
#